data_AF-A0A1I5N9Z2-F1
#
_entry.id   AF-A0A1I5N9Z2-F1
#
_cell.length_a   1.000
_cell.length_b   1.000
_cell.length_c   1.000
_cell.angle_alpha   90.00
_cell.angle_beta   90.00
_cell.angle_gamma   90.00
#
_symmetry.space_group_name_H-M   'P 1'
#
loop_
_entity.id
_entity.type
_entity.pdbx_description
1 polymer ?
#
loop_
_entity_poly.entity_id
_entity_poly.type
_entity_poly.pdbx_seq_one_letter_code
_entity_poly.pdbx_strand_id
1 'polypeptide(L)'
;MFELPTTHRTPRTPRTLRLPARATVAAACAVAFAAMLAGCSVTPEPLARDDLRQRADRNVAGLTAEQEPVAGQIGLYEAMARSLKYNLDYKVAMMEEAVRGQELDRAHLDMLPQLVANAGYSARDNDSGASSRSLLSGRQSLEPSTSVERRTTAADLSLSWDVLDFGVSYARARQASDQRLISLESRRKVANRMVEDVRTAYWRAVSAERLIAKLTQLSGEVTSALGDSEEIARRRTASPLAALTYQRDLIDVERQIQSLQRELVIAKAQLAALMNLAPGTEFELAVPVRTALSTDFCMSGETMIRTALENRSELRDIAYRLRINDQDGTVALLRNLPSLRAFIGANYDSNSFLYNSNWTGVGVRASWNLLSVFRYPADKRVIQAQTEWLGERERALTMAVMTQVHVSRAQFAFARQSLVTASRYTQVQAGINDQIRSAFKARQESRQRVIREEMNGLLAEVRYDLAYADMQNAFANVYSSVGLDSFTPEVSSRDSVKDLAGGLQRLWQSRQDASGATGVAACAASS
;
A
#
# COMPACT_ATOMS: atom_id res chain seq x y z
N MET A 1 -8.20 69.82 -81.63
CA MET A 1 -8.34 69.58 -83.07
C MET A 1 -8.93 68.20 -83.24
N PHE A 2 -10.17 68.13 -83.75
CA PHE A 2 -10.97 66.96 -84.19
C PHE A 2 -11.40 65.94 -83.12
N GLU A 3 -12.68 65.89 -82.73
CA GLU A 3 -13.88 65.33 -83.42
C GLU A 3 -14.10 63.83 -83.16
N LEU A 4 -15.31 63.54 -82.69
CA LEU A 4 -15.93 62.23 -82.42
C LEU A 4 -16.19 61.44 -83.74
N PRO A 5 -16.40 60.11 -83.70
CA PRO A 5 -17.75 59.59 -83.47
C PRO A 5 -17.87 58.28 -82.68
N THR A 6 -19.07 58.15 -82.14
CA THR A 6 -19.74 57.05 -81.45
C THR A 6 -19.94 55.78 -82.28
N THR A 7 -19.87 54.60 -81.63
CA THR A 7 -20.70 53.42 -81.99
C THR A 7 -21.20 52.69 -80.74
N HIS A 8 -22.51 52.52 -80.68
CA HIS A 8 -23.27 51.77 -79.68
C HIS A 8 -22.91 50.28 -79.60
N ARG A 9 -22.83 49.74 -78.37
CA ARG A 9 -23.17 48.33 -78.08
C ARG A 9 -23.83 48.21 -76.70
N THR A 10 -24.92 47.44 -76.68
CA THR A 10 -25.93 47.14 -75.64
C THR A 10 -25.40 46.62 -74.30
N PRO A 11 -26.15 46.78 -73.18
CA PRO A 11 -25.75 46.26 -71.88
C PRO A 11 -26.03 44.76 -71.76
N ARG A 12 -25.06 43.97 -71.31
CA ARG A 12 -25.28 42.61 -70.80
C ARG A 12 -25.08 42.61 -69.29
N THR A 13 -26.15 42.23 -68.59
CA THR A 13 -26.25 41.97 -67.14
C THR A 13 -25.11 41.08 -66.60
N PRO A 14 -24.64 41.30 -65.36
CA PRO A 14 -23.61 40.46 -64.76
C PRO A 14 -24.17 39.08 -64.44
N ARG A 15 -23.52 38.05 -65.00
CA ARG A 15 -23.74 36.64 -64.68
C ARG A 15 -23.17 36.39 -63.28
N THR A 16 -24.02 36.16 -62.29
CA THR A 16 -23.62 35.66 -60.98
C THR A 16 -23.01 34.26 -61.14
N LEU A 17 -21.70 34.12 -60.91
CA LEU A 17 -21.04 32.83 -60.76
C LEU A 17 -21.57 32.15 -59.49
N ARG A 18 -22.42 31.13 -59.65
CA ARG A 18 -22.73 30.19 -58.57
C ARG A 18 -21.54 29.25 -58.41
N LEU A 19 -20.78 29.41 -57.33
CA LEU A 19 -19.80 28.42 -56.87
C LEU A 19 -20.53 27.10 -56.54
N PRO A 20 -19.98 25.94 -56.91
CA PRO A 20 -20.65 24.66 -56.65
C PRO A 20 -20.61 24.32 -55.14
N ALA A 21 -21.78 24.06 -54.57
CA ALA A 21 -22.00 23.67 -53.16
C ALA A 21 -21.24 22.42 -52.68
N ARG A 22 -20.47 21.75 -53.56
CA ARG A 22 -19.62 20.60 -53.22
C ARG A 22 -18.30 21.02 -52.55
N ALA A 23 -17.77 22.22 -52.82
CA ALA A 23 -16.51 22.69 -52.24
C ALA A 23 -16.66 23.10 -50.76
N THR A 24 -17.83 23.59 -50.36
CA THR A 24 -18.12 24.01 -48.98
C THR A 24 -18.34 22.83 -48.03
N VAL A 25 -18.89 21.71 -48.52
CA VAL A 25 -19.07 20.48 -47.71
C VAL A 25 -17.75 19.74 -47.50
N ALA A 26 -16.89 19.67 -48.52
CA ALA A 26 -15.57 19.04 -48.39
C ALA A 26 -14.65 19.81 -47.41
N ALA A 27 -14.69 21.14 -47.43
CA ALA A 27 -13.97 21.97 -46.46
C ALA A 27 -14.51 21.82 -45.03
N ALA A 28 -15.83 21.74 -44.85
CA ALA A 28 -16.44 21.52 -43.54
C ALA A 28 -16.11 20.13 -42.96
N CYS A 29 -16.11 19.08 -43.78
CA CYS A 29 -15.71 17.73 -43.36
C CYS A 29 -14.20 17.65 -43.03
N ALA A 30 -13.34 18.34 -43.79
CA ALA A 30 -11.91 18.37 -43.50
C ALA A 30 -11.59 19.10 -42.18
N VAL A 31 -12.31 20.19 -41.87
CA VAL A 31 -12.18 20.90 -40.60
C VAL A 31 -12.71 20.07 -39.43
N ALA A 32 -13.83 19.36 -39.60
CA ALA A 32 -14.36 18.44 -38.59
C ALA A 32 -13.42 17.25 -38.33
N PHE A 33 -12.80 16.70 -39.38
CA PHE A 33 -11.84 15.60 -39.27
C PHE A 33 -10.52 16.06 -38.63
N ALA A 34 -10.05 17.27 -38.94
CA ALA A 34 -8.89 17.87 -38.29
C ALA A 34 -9.16 18.19 -36.80
N ALA A 35 -10.37 18.65 -36.46
CA ALA A 35 -10.79 18.87 -35.07
C ALA A 35 -10.90 17.55 -34.27
N MET A 36 -11.35 16.46 -34.91
CA MET A 36 -11.35 15.13 -34.30
C MET A 36 -9.95 14.56 -34.09
N LEU A 37 -8.99 14.84 -34.98
CA LEU A 37 -7.58 14.42 -34.84
C LEU A 37 -6.81 15.24 -33.79
N ALA A 38 -7.12 16.54 -33.63
CA ALA A 38 -6.53 17.39 -32.60
C ALA A 38 -7.03 17.03 -31.18
N GLY A 39 -8.20 16.39 -31.05
CA GLY A 39 -8.74 15.90 -29.78
C GLY A 39 -8.06 14.66 -29.19
N CYS A 40 -7.09 14.06 -29.91
CA CYS A 40 -6.40 12.84 -29.48
C CYS A 40 -4.99 13.05 -28.89
N SER A 41 -4.51 14.29 -28.74
CA SER A 41 -3.27 14.53 -28.01
C SER A 41 -3.54 14.61 -26.51
N VAL A 42 -3.35 13.50 -25.81
CA VAL A 42 -3.33 13.48 -24.33
C VAL A 42 -1.98 14.06 -23.89
N THR A 43 -1.93 15.38 -23.74
CA THR A 43 -0.78 16.05 -23.12
C THR A 43 -0.91 15.97 -21.60
N PRO A 44 0.13 15.58 -20.86
CA PRO A 44 0.08 15.58 -19.40
C PRO A 44 -0.16 16.99 -18.87
N GLU A 45 -1.34 17.26 -18.34
CA GLU A 45 -1.64 18.52 -17.67
C GLU A 45 -1.18 18.44 -16.21
N PRO A 46 -0.32 19.37 -15.74
CA PRO A 46 0.03 19.43 -14.33
C PRO A 46 -1.20 19.80 -13.49
N LEU A 47 -1.26 19.29 -12.25
CA LEU A 47 -2.34 19.62 -11.33
C LEU A 47 -2.42 21.14 -11.10
N ALA A 48 -3.62 21.70 -11.24
CA ALA A 48 -3.84 23.11 -10.96
C ALA A 48 -3.61 23.40 -9.46
N ARG A 49 -3.13 24.61 -9.15
CA ARG A 49 -2.88 25.02 -7.76
C ARG A 49 -4.13 24.96 -6.89
N ASP A 50 -5.29 25.27 -7.44
CA ASP A 50 -6.55 25.24 -6.69
C ASP A 50 -7.03 23.80 -6.44
N ASP A 51 -6.79 22.87 -7.37
CA ASP A 51 -7.04 21.44 -7.13
C ASP A 51 -6.16 20.90 -6.01
N LEU A 52 -4.89 21.33 -5.95
CA LEU A 52 -3.98 20.96 -4.87
C LEU A 52 -4.46 21.50 -3.52
N ARG A 53 -4.96 22.73 -3.47
CA ARG A 53 -5.54 23.32 -2.25
C ARG A 53 -6.79 22.56 -1.79
N GLN A 54 -7.75 22.35 -2.69
CA GLN A 54 -8.96 21.59 -2.35
C GLN A 54 -8.64 20.17 -1.90
N ARG A 55 -7.66 19.51 -2.52
CA ARG A 55 -7.19 18.19 -2.10
C ARG A 55 -6.56 18.24 -0.71
N ALA A 56 -5.73 19.24 -0.43
CA ALA A 56 -5.13 19.42 0.90
C ALA A 56 -6.21 19.60 1.98
N ASP A 57 -7.20 20.47 1.74
CA ASP A 57 -8.28 20.74 2.70
C ASP A 57 -9.14 19.48 2.95
N ARG A 58 -9.50 18.75 1.89
CA ARG A 58 -10.23 17.48 2.01
C ARG A 58 -9.43 16.42 2.74
N ASN A 59 -8.13 16.32 2.45
CA ASN A 59 -7.26 15.37 3.13
C ASN A 59 -7.22 15.67 4.62
N VAL A 60 -6.95 16.92 5.02
CA VAL A 60 -6.90 17.33 6.42
C VAL A 60 -8.23 17.04 7.14
N ALA A 61 -9.37 17.36 6.53
CA ALA A 61 -10.68 17.06 7.09
C ALA A 61 -10.93 15.55 7.27
N GLY A 62 -10.35 14.70 6.41
CA GLY A 62 -10.53 13.26 6.43
C GLY A 62 -9.52 12.48 7.31
N LEU A 63 -8.42 13.09 7.77
CA LEU A 63 -7.36 12.37 8.52
C LEU A 63 -7.87 11.75 9.82
N THR A 64 -8.73 12.48 10.54
CA THR A 64 -9.21 12.09 11.88
C THR A 64 -10.73 11.92 11.98
N ALA A 65 -11.42 11.87 10.84
CA ALA A 65 -12.85 11.62 10.81
C ALA A 65 -13.16 10.21 11.35
N GLU A 66 -14.27 10.09 12.10
CA GLU A 66 -14.85 8.81 12.55
C GLU A 66 -13.95 7.96 13.48
N GLN A 67 -13.03 8.57 14.23
CA GLN A 67 -12.26 7.86 15.25
C GLN A 67 -12.99 7.77 16.59
N GLU A 68 -12.90 6.63 17.27
CA GLU A 68 -13.30 6.51 18.67
C GLU A 68 -12.48 7.48 19.54
N PRO A 69 -13.10 8.35 20.35
CA PRO A 69 -12.37 9.31 21.17
C PRO A 69 -11.47 8.61 22.20
N VAL A 70 -10.42 9.30 22.64
CA VAL A 70 -9.58 8.84 23.75
C VAL A 70 -10.35 9.06 25.05
N ALA A 71 -10.86 7.98 25.63
CA ALA A 71 -11.63 8.00 26.88
C ALA A 71 -10.77 7.45 28.02
N GLY A 72 -9.89 8.30 28.58
CA GLY A 72 -9.05 7.97 29.72
C GLY A 72 -7.60 7.60 29.36
N GLN A 73 -6.92 6.90 30.29
CA GLN A 73 -5.53 6.50 30.13
C GLN A 73 -5.39 5.38 29.10
N ILE A 74 -4.49 5.58 28.13
CA ILE A 74 -4.26 4.62 27.04
C ILE A 74 -3.25 3.55 27.51
N GLY A 75 -3.65 2.28 27.45
CA GLY A 75 -2.77 1.14 27.67
C GLY A 75 -2.01 0.68 26.42
N LEU A 76 -0.99 -0.16 26.58
CA LEU A 76 -0.18 -0.68 25.47
C LEU A 76 -1.02 -1.35 24.36
N TYR A 77 -1.92 -2.26 24.74
CA TYR A 77 -2.76 -2.97 23.78
C TYR A 77 -3.84 -2.09 23.17
N GLU A 78 -4.30 -1.07 23.90
CA GLU A 78 -5.20 -0.05 23.34
C GLU A 78 -4.48 0.77 22.27
N ALA A 79 -3.24 1.21 22.53
CA ALA A 79 -2.44 1.91 21.54
C ALA A 79 -2.20 1.07 20.28
N MET A 80 -1.92 -0.23 20.44
CA MET A 80 -1.78 -1.16 19.32
C MET A 80 -3.10 -1.31 18.55
N ALA A 81 -4.24 -1.45 19.25
CA ALA A 81 -5.55 -1.56 18.64
C ALA A 81 -5.94 -0.30 17.87
N ARG A 82 -5.72 0.89 18.45
CA ARG A 82 -5.93 2.18 17.78
C ARG A 82 -5.07 2.31 16.54
N SER A 83 -3.80 1.90 16.62
CA SER A 83 -2.89 1.91 15.49
C SER A 83 -3.37 0.97 14.37
N LEU A 84 -3.71 -0.28 14.67
CA LEU A 84 -4.24 -1.21 13.66
C LEU A 84 -5.60 -0.75 13.09
N LYS A 85 -6.42 -0.03 13.85
CA LYS A 85 -7.75 0.42 13.40
C LYS A 85 -7.71 1.72 12.61
N TYR A 86 -6.88 2.68 13.01
CA TYR A 86 -6.92 4.06 12.50
C TYR A 86 -5.66 4.48 11.76
N ASN A 87 -4.55 3.75 11.86
CA ASN A 87 -3.33 4.13 11.16
C ASN A 87 -3.53 4.11 9.63
N LEU A 88 -3.07 5.18 8.98
CA LEU A 88 -3.28 5.40 7.56
C LEU A 88 -2.47 4.42 6.68
N ASP A 89 -1.28 3.99 7.10
CA ASP A 89 -0.47 3.03 6.34
C ASP A 89 -1.15 1.65 6.32
N TYR A 90 -1.70 1.22 7.46
CA TYR A 90 -2.47 -0.02 7.51
C TYR A 90 -3.78 0.09 6.72
N LYS A 91 -4.48 1.25 6.80
CA LYS A 91 -5.68 1.52 6.01
C LYS A 91 -5.39 1.48 4.51
N VAL A 92 -4.26 2.01 4.05
CA VAL A 92 -3.82 1.93 2.65
C VAL A 92 -3.62 0.48 2.24
N ALA A 93 -2.93 -0.33 3.04
CA ALA A 93 -2.74 -1.75 2.73
C ALA A 93 -4.06 -2.54 2.66
N MET A 94 -5.01 -2.24 3.57
CA MET A 94 -6.36 -2.81 3.53
C MET A 94 -7.14 -2.36 2.28
N MET A 95 -7.06 -1.09 1.90
CA MET A 95 -7.72 -0.58 0.69
C MET A 95 -7.09 -1.16 -0.58
N GLU A 96 -5.78 -1.40 -0.61
CA GLU A 96 -5.13 -2.08 -1.72
C GLU A 96 -5.65 -3.51 -1.88
N GLU A 97 -5.75 -4.27 -0.78
CA GLU A 97 -6.39 -5.59 -0.78
C GLU A 97 -7.84 -5.54 -1.30
N ALA A 98 -8.62 -4.54 -0.86
CA ALA A 98 -10.00 -4.35 -1.31
C ALA A 98 -10.08 -4.05 -2.81
N VAL A 99 -9.16 -3.22 -3.33
CA VAL A 99 -9.04 -2.94 -4.77
C VAL A 99 -8.71 -4.23 -5.53
N ARG A 100 -7.76 -5.06 -5.04
CA ARG A 100 -7.49 -6.38 -5.66
C ARG A 100 -8.70 -7.31 -5.60
N GLY A 101 -9.50 -7.21 -4.55
CA GLY A 101 -10.80 -7.89 -4.46
C GLY A 101 -11.76 -7.48 -5.57
N GLN A 102 -11.91 -6.17 -5.81
CA GLN A 102 -12.75 -5.66 -6.91
C GLN A 102 -12.20 -6.02 -8.30
N GLU A 103 -10.87 -6.06 -8.46
CA GLU A 103 -10.24 -6.54 -9.70
C GLU A 103 -10.55 -8.02 -9.95
N LEU A 104 -10.56 -8.86 -8.92
CA LEU A 104 -10.98 -10.26 -9.00
C LEU A 104 -12.47 -10.39 -9.37
N ASP A 105 -13.35 -9.62 -8.72
CA ASP A 105 -14.78 -9.63 -9.03
C ASP A 105 -15.05 -9.20 -10.48
N ARG A 106 -14.33 -8.17 -10.96
CA ARG A 106 -14.34 -7.78 -12.38
C ARG A 106 -13.84 -8.90 -13.28
N ALA A 107 -12.74 -9.57 -12.93
CA ALA A 107 -12.21 -10.68 -13.70
C ALA A 107 -13.19 -11.86 -13.78
N HIS A 108 -14.04 -12.06 -12.76
CA HIS A 108 -15.13 -13.02 -12.83
C HIS A 108 -16.21 -12.63 -13.84
N LEU A 109 -16.55 -11.34 -13.93
CA LEU A 109 -17.53 -10.82 -14.90
C LEU A 109 -17.02 -10.90 -16.34
N ASP A 110 -15.71 -10.78 -16.57
CA ASP A 110 -15.10 -10.93 -17.90
C ASP A 110 -15.31 -12.34 -18.49
N MET A 111 -15.68 -13.35 -17.68
CA MET A 111 -16.00 -14.70 -18.14
C MET A 111 -17.44 -14.87 -18.65
N LEU A 112 -18.31 -13.87 -18.45
CA LEU A 112 -19.71 -13.95 -18.87
C LEU A 112 -19.86 -13.82 -20.39
N PRO A 113 -20.92 -14.41 -20.98
CA PRO A 113 -21.30 -14.12 -22.36
C PRO A 113 -21.51 -12.62 -22.59
N GLN A 114 -21.11 -12.13 -23.75
CA GLN A 114 -21.25 -10.72 -24.13
C GLN A 114 -22.60 -10.48 -24.79
N LEU A 115 -23.41 -9.59 -24.22
CA LEU A 115 -24.61 -9.06 -24.83
C LEU A 115 -24.30 -7.69 -25.43
N VAL A 116 -24.34 -7.59 -26.76
CA VAL A 116 -23.96 -6.38 -27.49
C VAL A 116 -25.15 -5.89 -28.30
N ALA A 117 -25.50 -4.62 -28.14
CA ALA A 117 -26.44 -3.93 -29.00
C ALA A 117 -25.65 -3.06 -29.98
N ASN A 118 -25.73 -3.37 -31.27
CA ASN A 118 -25.11 -2.60 -32.32
C ASN A 118 -26.17 -1.82 -33.09
N ALA A 119 -25.81 -0.60 -33.50
CA ALA A 119 -26.57 0.19 -34.45
C ALA A 119 -25.58 0.84 -35.42
N GLY A 120 -25.85 0.72 -36.71
CA GLY A 120 -24.95 1.18 -37.76
C GLY A 120 -25.70 1.85 -38.89
N TYR A 121 -25.08 2.87 -39.47
CA TYR A 121 -25.50 3.48 -40.72
C TYR A 121 -24.40 3.25 -41.75
N SER A 122 -24.76 2.63 -42.87
CA SER A 122 -23.83 2.42 -43.98
C SER A 122 -24.31 3.22 -45.19
N ALA A 123 -23.37 3.89 -45.87
CA ALA A 123 -23.64 4.61 -47.09
C ALA A 123 -22.52 4.35 -48.11
N ARG A 124 -22.89 4.21 -49.37
CA ARG A 124 -21.97 4.07 -50.50
C ARG A 124 -22.36 4.97 -51.66
N ASP A 125 -21.38 5.27 -52.49
CA ASP A 125 -21.51 6.15 -53.64
C ASP A 125 -22.03 5.44 -54.91
N ASN A 126 -21.90 4.11 -54.97
CA ASN A 126 -22.39 3.27 -56.07
C ASN A 126 -23.42 2.22 -55.64
N ASP A 127 -24.11 1.62 -56.63
CA ASP A 127 -25.00 0.49 -56.39
C ASP A 127 -24.21 -0.82 -56.27
N SER A 128 -24.65 -1.71 -55.37
CA SER A 128 -24.08 -3.06 -55.24
C SER A 128 -24.63 -3.97 -56.34
N GLY A 129 -24.16 -3.81 -57.58
CA GLY A 129 -24.60 -4.63 -58.71
C GLY A 129 -23.95 -6.02 -58.72
N ALA A 130 -24.73 -7.08 -58.96
CA ALA A 130 -24.24 -8.44 -59.20
C ALA A 130 -24.69 -8.93 -60.58
N SER A 131 -23.80 -9.61 -61.31
CA SER A 131 -24.13 -10.33 -62.54
C SER A 131 -24.00 -11.83 -62.32
N SER A 132 -25.08 -12.59 -62.54
CA SER A 132 -25.08 -14.05 -62.39
C SER A 132 -24.65 -14.74 -63.69
N ARG A 133 -23.94 -15.87 -63.61
CA ARG A 133 -23.51 -16.67 -64.78
C ARG A 133 -24.10 -18.07 -64.68
N SER A 134 -24.70 -18.57 -65.76
CA SER A 134 -25.23 -19.93 -65.81
C SER A 134 -24.10 -20.96 -65.65
N LEU A 135 -24.23 -21.84 -64.65
CA LEU A 135 -23.27 -22.91 -64.38
C LEU A 135 -23.26 -24.00 -65.47
N LEU A 136 -24.34 -24.11 -66.26
CA LEU A 136 -24.49 -25.13 -67.32
C LEU A 136 -24.07 -24.61 -68.71
N SER A 137 -24.41 -23.36 -69.03
CA SER A 137 -24.16 -22.79 -70.37
C SER A 137 -23.03 -21.77 -70.41
N GLY A 138 -22.49 -21.37 -69.25
CA GLY A 138 -21.40 -20.40 -69.16
C GLY A 138 -21.75 -19.00 -69.66
N ARG A 139 -23.03 -18.72 -69.97
CA ARG A 139 -23.50 -17.40 -70.40
C ARG A 139 -23.90 -16.57 -69.18
N GLN A 140 -23.54 -15.29 -69.18
CA GLN A 140 -24.01 -14.33 -68.19
C GLN A 140 -25.51 -14.13 -68.35
N SER A 141 -26.25 -14.15 -67.24
CA SER A 141 -27.68 -13.85 -67.17
C SER A 141 -27.88 -12.36 -66.93
N LEU A 142 -28.66 -11.72 -67.81
CA LEU A 142 -29.25 -10.37 -67.75
C LEU A 142 -28.37 -9.20 -67.22
N GLU A 143 -28.92 -7.98 -67.27
CA GLU A 143 -28.27 -6.75 -66.80
C GLU A 143 -27.90 -6.84 -65.31
N PRO A 144 -26.79 -6.23 -64.87
CA PRO A 144 -26.42 -6.19 -63.45
C PRO A 144 -27.55 -5.61 -62.60
N SER A 145 -28.03 -6.39 -61.64
CA SER A 145 -29.10 -5.97 -60.72
C SER A 145 -28.54 -5.81 -59.31
N THR A 146 -29.21 -4.99 -58.50
CA THR A 146 -28.84 -4.78 -57.11
C THR A 146 -29.97 -5.20 -56.18
N SER A 147 -29.60 -5.72 -55.01
CA SER A 147 -30.50 -6.10 -53.92
C SER A 147 -30.12 -5.39 -52.62
N VAL A 148 -29.33 -4.32 -52.72
CA VAL A 148 -28.81 -3.58 -51.58
C VAL A 148 -28.94 -2.09 -51.87
N GLU A 149 -29.57 -1.34 -50.96
CA GLU A 149 -29.64 0.11 -51.06
C GLU A 149 -28.29 0.79 -50.85
N ARG A 150 -28.13 1.98 -51.44
CA ARG A 150 -26.93 2.83 -51.22
C ARG A 150 -26.80 3.35 -49.80
N ARG A 151 -27.90 3.36 -49.03
CA ARG A 151 -27.96 3.84 -47.65
C ARG A 151 -28.80 2.86 -46.85
N THR A 152 -28.22 2.24 -45.85
CA THR A 152 -28.94 1.31 -44.98
C THR A 152 -28.66 1.63 -43.53
N THR A 153 -29.66 1.42 -42.69
CA THR A 153 -29.52 1.42 -41.23
C THR A 153 -29.72 -0.01 -40.76
N ALA A 154 -28.75 -0.53 -40.03
CA ALA A 154 -28.82 -1.85 -39.44
C ALA A 154 -28.76 -1.72 -37.91
N ALA A 155 -29.48 -2.59 -37.21
CA ALA A 155 -29.39 -2.73 -35.77
C ALA A 155 -29.41 -4.21 -35.41
N ASP A 156 -28.62 -4.63 -34.43
CA ASP A 156 -28.66 -5.98 -33.89
C ASP A 156 -28.50 -5.98 -32.37
N LEU A 157 -29.14 -6.97 -31.74
CA LEU A 157 -28.90 -7.35 -30.36
C LEU A 157 -28.39 -8.79 -30.38
N SER A 158 -27.11 -8.98 -30.08
CA SER A 158 -26.43 -10.26 -30.16
C SER A 158 -25.83 -10.67 -28.81
N LEU A 159 -26.17 -11.89 -28.39
CA LEU A 159 -25.52 -12.59 -27.29
C LEU A 159 -24.45 -13.52 -27.89
N SER A 160 -23.21 -13.40 -27.43
CA SER A 160 -22.10 -14.24 -27.90
C SER A 160 -21.27 -14.81 -26.77
N TRP A 161 -20.76 -16.03 -26.97
CA TRP A 161 -19.87 -16.71 -26.05
C TRP A 161 -18.71 -17.32 -26.83
N ASP A 162 -17.49 -16.92 -26.47
CA ASP A 162 -16.26 -17.42 -27.07
C ASP A 162 -15.54 -18.32 -26.07
N VAL A 163 -15.38 -19.60 -26.44
CA VAL A 163 -14.78 -20.63 -25.57
C VAL A 163 -13.32 -20.30 -25.25
N LEU A 164 -12.61 -19.70 -26.19
CA LEU A 164 -11.20 -19.35 -26.00
C LEU A 164 -11.06 -18.14 -25.09
N ASP A 165 -11.87 -17.10 -25.33
CA ASP A 165 -11.90 -15.92 -24.48
C ASP A 165 -12.31 -16.28 -23.05
N PHE A 166 -13.23 -17.25 -22.86
CA PHE A 166 -13.54 -17.81 -21.55
C PHE A 166 -12.32 -18.45 -20.90
N GLY A 167 -11.57 -19.31 -21.61
CA GLY A 167 -10.37 -19.94 -21.07
C GLY A 167 -9.28 -18.93 -20.67
N VAL A 168 -9.05 -17.90 -21.48
CA VAL A 168 -8.12 -16.81 -21.18
C VAL A 168 -8.60 -16.00 -19.97
N SER A 169 -9.89 -15.68 -19.90
CA SER A 169 -10.48 -14.91 -18.80
C SER A 169 -10.46 -15.70 -17.50
N TYR A 170 -10.65 -17.03 -17.56
CA TYR A 170 -10.53 -17.91 -16.40
C TYR A 170 -9.09 -17.96 -15.84
N ALA A 171 -8.08 -18.07 -16.71
CA ALA A 171 -6.68 -17.98 -16.28
C ALA A 171 -6.36 -16.60 -15.67
N ARG A 172 -6.88 -15.51 -16.25
CA ARG A 172 -6.75 -14.15 -15.69
C ARG A 172 -7.46 -13.98 -14.35
N ALA A 173 -8.62 -14.59 -14.16
CA ALA A 173 -9.32 -14.59 -12.87
C ALA A 173 -8.48 -15.30 -11.79
N ARG A 174 -7.82 -16.42 -12.12
CA ARG A 174 -6.84 -17.05 -11.22
C ARG A 174 -5.67 -16.13 -10.90
N GLN A 175 -5.13 -15.41 -11.89
CA GLN A 175 -4.07 -14.41 -11.66
C GLN A 175 -4.52 -13.28 -10.73
N ALA A 176 -5.73 -12.75 -10.92
CA ALA A 176 -6.30 -11.72 -10.06
C ALA A 176 -6.52 -12.23 -8.62
N SER A 177 -6.92 -13.51 -8.47
CA SER A 177 -7.03 -14.15 -7.17
C SER A 177 -5.67 -14.24 -6.46
N ASP A 178 -4.62 -14.60 -7.18
CA ASP A 178 -3.26 -14.67 -6.64
C ASP A 178 -2.73 -13.29 -6.28
N GLN A 179 -3.03 -12.27 -7.10
CA GLN A 179 -2.67 -10.89 -6.84
C GLN A 179 -3.34 -10.35 -5.57
N ARG A 180 -4.59 -10.76 -5.28
CA ARG A 180 -5.26 -10.46 -4.01
C ARG A 180 -4.54 -11.12 -2.83
N LEU A 181 -4.14 -12.39 -2.95
CA LEU A 181 -3.41 -13.10 -1.89
C LEU A 181 -2.04 -12.45 -1.61
N ILE A 182 -1.36 -11.94 -2.63
CA ILE A 182 -0.13 -11.13 -2.47
C ILE A 182 -0.40 -9.86 -1.63
N SER A 183 -1.48 -9.14 -1.91
CA SER A 183 -1.86 -7.95 -1.14
C SER A 183 -2.26 -8.30 0.30
N LEU A 184 -2.87 -9.46 0.54
CA LEU A 184 -3.16 -9.96 1.88
C LEU A 184 -1.88 -10.21 2.69
N GLU A 185 -0.88 -10.86 2.10
CA GLU A 185 0.43 -11.08 2.73
C GLU A 185 1.16 -9.75 3.01
N SER A 186 1.03 -8.77 2.10
CA SER A 186 1.57 -7.42 2.29
C SER A 186 0.90 -6.68 3.47
N ARG A 187 -0.43 -6.80 3.61
CA ARG A 187 -1.18 -6.27 4.75
C ARG A 187 -0.74 -6.89 6.08
N ARG A 188 -0.51 -8.21 6.12
CA ARG A 188 0.02 -8.90 7.31
C ARG A 188 1.36 -8.32 7.75
N LYS A 189 2.27 -8.09 6.80
CA LYS A 189 3.58 -7.49 7.05
C LYS A 189 3.50 -6.08 7.63
N VAL A 190 2.63 -5.22 7.09
CA VAL A 190 2.44 -3.85 7.58
C VAL A 190 1.95 -3.84 9.03
N ALA A 191 1.01 -4.70 9.39
CA ALA A 191 0.50 -4.74 10.76
C ALA A 191 1.49 -5.35 11.77
N ASN A 192 2.28 -6.36 11.40
CA ASN A 192 3.35 -6.85 12.28
C ASN A 192 4.36 -5.73 12.62
N ARG A 193 4.78 -4.96 11.61
CA ARG A 193 5.63 -3.77 11.81
C ARG A 193 4.95 -2.72 12.69
N MET A 194 3.67 -2.47 12.47
CA MET A 194 2.91 -1.49 13.23
C MET A 194 2.87 -1.81 14.73
N VAL A 195 2.67 -3.08 15.09
CA VAL A 195 2.65 -3.54 16.49
C VAL A 195 4.03 -3.36 17.15
N GLU A 196 5.12 -3.62 16.43
CA GLU A 196 6.50 -3.41 16.90
C GLU A 196 6.82 -1.92 17.13
N ASP A 197 6.48 -1.07 16.15
CA ASP A 197 6.69 0.37 16.22
C ASP A 197 5.91 0.99 17.40
N VAL A 198 4.65 0.59 17.58
CA VAL A 198 3.81 1.04 18.70
C VAL A 198 4.39 0.59 20.04
N ARG A 199 4.85 -0.66 20.18
CA ARG A 199 5.42 -1.14 21.44
C ARG A 199 6.62 -0.29 21.86
N THR A 200 7.52 -0.02 20.91
CA THR A 200 8.71 0.80 21.15
C THR A 200 8.35 2.24 21.52
N ALA A 201 7.45 2.85 20.74
CA ALA A 201 7.00 4.22 20.98
C ALA A 201 6.25 4.36 22.31
N TYR A 202 5.46 3.35 22.69
CA TYR A 202 4.70 3.33 23.94
C TYR A 202 5.62 3.36 25.16
N TRP A 203 6.61 2.46 25.23
CA TRP A 203 7.55 2.44 26.36
C TRP A 203 8.36 3.73 26.46
N ARG A 204 8.79 4.31 25.33
CA ARG A 204 9.45 5.62 25.32
C ARG A 204 8.55 6.73 25.85
N ALA A 205 7.28 6.75 25.44
CA ALA A 205 6.32 7.76 25.87
C ALA A 205 5.91 7.60 27.34
N VAL A 206 5.77 6.37 27.85
CA VAL A 206 5.54 6.12 29.29
C VAL A 206 6.73 6.60 30.13
N SER A 207 7.96 6.32 29.69
CA SER A 207 9.16 6.87 30.35
C SER A 207 9.17 8.39 30.33
N ALA A 208 8.73 9.01 29.22
CA ALA A 208 8.61 10.46 29.11
C ALA A 208 7.67 11.03 30.16
N GLU A 209 6.44 10.51 30.27
CA GLU A 209 5.46 10.99 31.23
C GLU A 209 5.92 10.84 32.68
N ARG A 210 6.59 9.73 33.01
CA ARG A 210 7.11 9.50 34.37
C ARG A 210 8.27 10.44 34.75
N LEU A 211 9.11 10.80 33.79
CA LEU A 211 10.39 11.48 34.06
C LEU A 211 10.37 12.98 33.78
N ILE A 212 9.40 13.50 33.03
CA ILE A 212 9.38 14.92 32.63
C ILE A 212 9.34 15.87 33.84
N ALA A 213 8.59 15.52 34.89
CA ALA A 213 8.54 16.31 36.12
C ALA A 213 9.90 16.32 36.84
N LYS A 214 10.54 15.14 36.98
CA LYS A 214 11.87 15.01 37.60
C LYS A 214 12.94 15.76 36.79
N LEU A 215 12.88 15.70 35.46
CA LEU A 215 13.80 16.43 34.57
C LEU A 215 13.62 17.94 34.67
N THR A 216 12.39 18.42 34.73
CA THR A 216 12.10 19.86 34.86
C THR A 216 12.64 20.40 36.19
N GLN A 217 12.45 19.64 37.28
CA GLN A 217 13.05 19.97 38.57
C GLN A 217 14.58 20.01 38.49
N LEU A 218 15.20 18.96 37.95
CA LEU A 218 16.66 18.87 37.83
C LEU A 218 17.25 19.98 36.96
N SER A 219 16.56 20.38 35.89
CA SER A 219 16.95 21.52 35.06
C SER A 219 17.01 22.81 35.86
N GLY A 220 16.00 23.08 36.70
CA GLY A 220 15.99 24.26 37.57
C GLY A 220 17.14 24.23 38.59
N GLU A 221 17.46 23.05 39.13
CA GLU A 221 18.59 22.86 40.04
C GLU A 221 19.94 23.11 39.36
N VAL A 222 20.12 22.68 38.11
CA VAL A 222 21.32 22.93 37.30
C VAL A 222 21.48 24.42 37.01
N THR A 223 20.43 25.10 36.55
CA THR A 223 20.48 26.55 36.28
C THR A 223 20.82 27.36 37.52
N SER A 224 20.24 27.01 38.68
CA SER A 224 20.62 27.61 39.97
C SER A 224 22.09 27.35 40.31
N ALA A 225 22.56 26.11 40.18
CA ALA A 225 23.94 25.74 40.49
C ALA A 225 24.96 26.41 39.56
N LEU A 226 24.61 26.65 38.30
CA LEU A 226 25.44 27.39 37.34
C LEU A 226 25.58 28.86 37.78
N GLY A 227 24.46 29.53 38.11
CA GLY A 227 24.49 30.91 38.60
C GLY A 227 25.31 31.07 39.88
N ASP A 228 25.18 30.13 40.82
CA ASP A 228 25.98 30.09 42.05
C ASP A 228 27.49 29.92 41.73
N SER A 229 27.83 29.04 40.79
CA SER A 229 29.21 28.77 40.39
C SER A 229 29.87 29.96 39.67
N GLU A 230 29.13 30.66 38.82
CA GLU A 230 29.59 31.92 38.21
C GLU A 230 29.89 32.99 39.25
N GLU A 231 29.05 33.12 40.28
CA GLU A 231 29.28 34.09 41.35
C GLU A 231 30.52 33.74 42.18
N ILE A 232 30.73 32.45 42.49
CA ILE A 232 31.94 31.97 43.17
C ILE A 232 33.20 32.29 42.34
N ALA A 233 33.13 32.11 41.01
CA ALA A 233 34.21 32.45 40.10
C ALA A 233 34.48 33.96 40.08
N ARG A 234 33.42 34.79 39.99
CA ARG A 234 33.52 36.27 40.03
C ARG A 234 34.15 36.77 41.33
N ARG A 235 33.73 36.21 42.47
CA ARG A 235 34.22 36.59 43.81
C ARG A 235 35.59 35.99 44.16
N ARG A 236 36.17 35.17 43.28
CA ARG A 236 37.45 34.46 43.49
C ARG A 236 37.51 33.68 44.82
N THR A 237 36.36 33.18 45.27
CA THR A 237 36.25 32.45 46.55
C THR A 237 36.69 30.99 46.43
N ALA A 238 36.87 30.50 45.20
CA ALA A 238 37.44 29.19 44.89
C ALA A 238 38.60 29.31 43.89
N SER A 239 39.40 28.24 43.76
CA SER A 239 40.41 28.13 42.70
C SER A 239 39.76 28.30 41.32
N PRO A 240 40.31 29.14 40.42
CA PRO A 240 39.75 29.37 39.08
C PRO A 240 39.49 28.07 38.30
N LEU A 241 40.42 27.11 38.40
CA LEU A 241 40.29 25.81 37.73
C LEU A 241 39.14 24.97 38.30
N ALA A 242 38.94 24.99 39.61
CA ALA A 242 37.87 24.25 40.26
C ALA A 242 36.48 24.81 39.88
N ALA A 243 36.35 26.14 39.85
CA ALA A 243 35.12 26.79 39.42
C ALA A 243 34.79 26.49 37.95
N LEU A 244 35.77 26.59 37.05
CA LEU A 244 35.58 26.26 35.63
C LEU A 244 35.25 24.77 35.41
N THR A 245 35.87 23.86 36.17
CA THR A 245 35.56 22.42 36.10
C THR A 245 34.12 22.16 36.55
N TYR A 246 33.68 22.81 37.63
CA TYR A 246 32.29 22.71 38.09
C TYR A 246 31.30 23.23 37.04
N GLN A 247 31.57 24.39 36.43
CA GLN A 247 30.74 24.94 35.36
C GLN A 247 30.64 24.00 34.16
N ARG A 248 31.77 23.50 33.64
CA ARG A 248 31.78 22.54 32.53
C ARG A 248 30.91 21.32 32.84
N ASP A 249 31.09 20.76 34.02
CA ASP A 249 30.38 19.54 34.43
C ASP A 249 28.87 19.76 34.58
N LEU A 250 28.43 20.96 34.99
CA LEU A 250 27.01 21.35 35.00
C LEU A 250 26.46 21.58 33.59
N ILE A 251 27.24 22.22 32.72
CA ILE A 251 26.88 22.41 31.29
C ILE A 251 26.72 21.05 30.60
N ASP A 252 27.57 20.08 30.91
CA ASP A 252 27.46 18.73 30.38
C ASP A 252 26.16 18.04 30.85
N VAL A 253 25.76 18.25 32.10
CA VAL A 253 24.46 17.77 32.61
C VAL A 253 23.30 18.50 31.93
N GLU A 254 23.35 19.82 31.79
CA GLU A 254 22.32 20.61 31.10
C GLU A 254 22.12 20.12 29.66
N ARG A 255 23.22 19.88 28.93
CA ARG A 255 23.17 19.31 27.57
C ARG A 255 22.47 17.94 27.55
N GLN A 256 22.75 17.08 28.53
CA GLN A 256 22.12 15.77 28.63
C GLN A 256 20.63 15.88 28.96
N ILE A 257 20.23 16.80 29.85
CA ILE A 257 18.82 17.10 30.14
C ILE A 257 18.10 17.56 28.87
N GLN A 258 18.67 18.52 28.15
CA GLN A 258 18.07 19.02 26.91
C GLN A 258 17.94 17.92 25.84
N SER A 259 18.94 17.04 25.72
CA SER A 259 18.86 15.89 24.81
C SER A 259 17.75 14.94 25.20
N LEU A 260 17.69 14.56 26.47
CA LEU A 260 16.69 13.64 26.97
C LEU A 260 15.28 14.24 26.86
N GLN A 261 15.11 15.52 27.19
CA GLN A 261 13.82 16.21 27.06
C GLN A 261 13.32 16.21 25.61
N ARG A 262 14.20 16.48 24.63
CA ARG A 262 13.84 16.40 23.21
C ARG A 262 13.39 14.99 22.82
N GLU A 263 14.14 13.96 23.22
CA GLU A 263 13.81 12.55 22.93
C GLU A 263 12.45 12.16 23.52
N LEU A 264 12.16 12.59 24.76
CA LEU A 264 10.92 12.27 25.47
C LEU A 264 9.70 12.98 24.87
N VAL A 265 9.82 14.26 24.45
CA VAL A 265 8.74 14.99 23.76
C VAL A 265 8.43 14.36 22.40
N ILE A 266 9.46 14.00 21.64
CA ILE A 266 9.31 13.36 20.34
C ILE A 266 8.63 11.99 20.47
N ALA A 267 8.95 11.22 21.51
CA ALA A 267 8.37 9.89 21.72
C ALA A 267 6.84 9.92 21.87
N LYS A 268 6.29 10.87 22.65
CA LYS A 268 4.84 11.01 22.83
C LYS A 268 4.15 11.42 21.52
N ALA A 269 4.75 12.34 20.75
CA ALA A 269 4.24 12.72 19.44
C ALA A 269 4.29 11.58 18.41
N GLN A 270 5.35 10.77 18.43
CA GLN A 270 5.47 9.57 17.58
C GLN A 270 4.38 8.54 17.89
N LEU A 271 4.11 8.28 19.18
CA LEU A 271 3.04 7.38 19.58
C LEU A 271 1.66 7.91 19.14
N ALA A 272 1.42 9.22 19.29
CA ALA A 272 0.20 9.87 18.82
C ALA A 272 0.01 9.68 17.30
N ALA A 273 1.08 9.87 16.52
CA ALA A 273 1.06 9.68 15.07
C ALA A 273 0.76 8.22 14.68
N LEU A 274 1.34 7.24 15.39
CA LEU A 274 1.05 5.82 15.14
C LEU A 274 -0.42 5.48 15.40
N MET A 275 -1.03 6.07 16.45
CA MET A 275 -2.46 5.94 16.76
C MET A 275 -3.37 6.80 15.87
N ASN A 276 -2.79 7.54 14.91
CA ASN A 276 -3.47 8.50 14.04
C ASN A 276 -4.23 9.62 14.80
N LEU A 277 -3.70 10.07 15.94
CA LEU A 277 -4.22 11.22 16.67
C LEU A 277 -3.75 12.53 16.02
N ALA A 278 -4.58 13.58 16.09
CA ALA A 278 -4.22 14.88 15.56
C ALA A 278 -2.98 15.45 16.29
N PRO A 279 -2.06 16.16 15.60
CA PRO A 279 -0.94 16.81 16.25
C PRO A 279 -1.38 17.74 17.38
N GLY A 280 -0.76 17.62 18.55
CA GLY A 280 -1.11 18.40 19.74
C GLY A 280 -2.28 17.85 20.56
N THR A 281 -2.87 16.71 20.20
CA THR A 281 -3.87 16.04 21.03
C THR A 281 -3.24 15.61 22.36
N GLU A 282 -3.83 16.04 23.47
CA GLU A 282 -3.42 15.62 24.81
C GLU A 282 -4.04 14.26 25.15
N PHE A 283 -3.24 13.37 25.73
CA PHE A 283 -3.66 12.07 26.26
C PHE A 283 -2.73 11.67 27.40
N GLU A 284 -3.18 10.75 28.24
CA GLU A 284 -2.39 10.16 29.33
C GLU A 284 -2.12 8.68 29.05
N LEU A 285 -0.98 8.17 29.48
CA LEU A 285 -0.62 6.77 29.33
C LEU A 285 -0.75 6.02 30.65
N ALA A 286 -1.32 4.81 30.58
CA ALA A 286 -1.31 3.91 31.71
C ALA A 286 0.12 3.36 31.90
N VAL A 287 0.67 3.44 33.10
CA VAL A 287 1.99 2.85 33.39
C VAL A 287 1.82 1.32 33.53
N PRO A 288 2.33 0.51 32.59
CA PRO A 288 2.16 -0.94 32.64
C PRO A 288 3.06 -1.55 33.73
N VAL A 289 2.58 -2.62 34.36
CA VAL A 289 3.40 -3.46 35.23
C VAL A 289 4.37 -4.26 34.36
N ARG A 290 5.67 -4.16 34.65
CA ARG A 290 6.69 -5.00 33.98
C ARG A 290 6.54 -6.44 34.46
N THR A 291 6.08 -7.33 33.60
CA THR A 291 6.02 -8.78 33.87
C THR A 291 7.30 -9.47 33.42
N ALA A 292 7.70 -10.52 34.15
CA ALA A 292 8.76 -11.41 33.73
C ALA A 292 8.31 -12.13 32.45
N LEU A 293 9.11 -12.01 31.40
CA LEU A 293 8.85 -12.68 30.13
C LEU A 293 9.37 -14.12 30.22
N SER A 294 8.61 -15.09 29.70
CA SER A 294 9.14 -16.42 29.45
C SER A 294 10.35 -16.32 28.53
N THR A 295 11.39 -17.08 28.86
CA THR A 295 12.65 -17.09 28.10
C THR A 295 12.74 -18.27 27.16
N ASP A 296 11.72 -19.12 27.16
CA ASP A 296 11.72 -20.40 26.49
C ASP A 296 10.71 -20.35 25.34
N PHE A 297 11.17 -20.74 24.15
CA PHE A 297 10.30 -20.89 23.00
C PHE A 297 9.79 -22.33 22.91
N CYS A 298 8.54 -22.49 22.48
CA CYS A 298 7.90 -23.79 22.28
C CYS A 298 8.49 -24.64 21.13
N MET A 299 9.44 -24.10 20.36
CA MET A 299 9.98 -24.72 19.14
C MET A 299 11.51 -24.76 19.18
N SER A 300 12.09 -25.83 18.65
CA SER A 300 13.53 -25.90 18.41
C SER A 300 13.93 -24.97 17.25
N GLY A 301 15.22 -24.60 17.17
CA GLY A 301 15.72 -23.76 16.09
C GLY A 301 15.50 -24.37 14.69
N GLU A 302 15.62 -25.69 14.56
CA GLU A 302 15.38 -26.39 13.29
C GLU A 302 13.88 -26.38 12.92
N THR A 303 13.00 -26.64 13.90
CA THR A 303 11.55 -26.56 13.69
C THR A 303 11.12 -25.15 13.31
N MET A 304 11.69 -24.12 13.94
CA MET A 304 11.44 -22.72 13.59
C MET A 304 11.80 -22.43 12.13
N ILE A 305 12.93 -22.93 11.64
CA ILE A 305 13.34 -22.75 10.24
C ILE A 305 12.33 -23.41 9.30
N ARG A 306 11.97 -24.67 9.54
CA ARG A 306 11.01 -25.39 8.69
C ARG A 306 9.67 -24.65 8.62
N THR A 307 9.14 -24.27 9.77
CA THR A 307 7.88 -23.52 9.86
C THR A 307 8.00 -22.14 9.21
N ALA A 308 9.16 -21.48 9.30
CA ALA A 308 9.40 -20.21 8.59
C ALA A 308 9.32 -20.37 7.07
N LEU A 309 9.86 -21.45 6.52
CA LEU A 309 9.83 -21.69 5.08
C LEU A 309 8.40 -21.89 4.53
N GLU A 310 7.47 -22.35 5.37
CA GLU A 310 6.06 -22.60 5.00
C GLU A 310 5.16 -21.37 5.22
N ASN A 311 5.46 -20.55 6.25
CA ASN A 311 4.55 -19.52 6.72
C ASN A 311 4.99 -18.09 6.43
N ARG A 312 6.24 -17.85 6.01
CA ARG A 312 6.72 -16.50 5.75
C ARG A 312 6.03 -15.83 4.56
N SER A 313 5.49 -14.63 4.82
CA SER A 313 4.83 -13.79 3.83
C SER A 313 5.66 -13.56 2.56
N GLU A 314 6.98 -13.37 2.69
CA GLU A 314 7.86 -13.14 1.55
C GLU A 314 8.04 -14.38 0.65
N LEU A 315 8.03 -15.58 1.23
CA LEU A 315 8.09 -16.83 0.45
C LEU A 315 6.75 -17.13 -0.20
N ARG A 316 5.64 -16.87 0.51
CA ARG A 316 4.28 -17.00 -0.03
C ARG A 316 4.03 -16.02 -1.18
N ASP A 317 4.49 -14.77 -1.09
CA ASP A 317 4.44 -13.79 -2.19
C ASP A 317 5.11 -14.34 -3.46
N ILE A 318 6.32 -14.91 -3.34
CA ILE A 318 7.02 -15.52 -4.47
C ILE A 318 6.28 -16.74 -5.01
N ALA A 319 5.74 -17.59 -4.15
CA ALA A 319 4.95 -18.75 -4.57
C ALA A 319 3.72 -18.31 -5.38
N TYR A 320 3.01 -17.26 -4.97
CA TYR A 320 1.89 -16.70 -5.74
C TYR A 320 2.35 -16.09 -7.07
N ARG A 321 3.50 -15.40 -7.10
CA ARG A 321 4.07 -14.87 -8.35
C ARG A 321 4.46 -15.97 -9.34
N LEU A 322 5.03 -17.07 -8.85
CA LEU A 322 5.32 -18.25 -9.68
C LEU A 322 4.05 -18.84 -10.28
N ARG A 323 2.96 -18.92 -9.49
CA ARG A 323 1.66 -19.36 -9.98
C ARG A 323 1.05 -18.42 -11.03
N ILE A 324 1.15 -17.10 -10.82
CA ILE A 324 0.75 -16.10 -11.83
C ILE A 324 1.53 -16.28 -13.13
N ASN A 325 2.84 -16.50 -13.05
CA ASN A 325 3.71 -16.71 -14.21
C ASN A 325 3.36 -18.00 -14.98
N ASP A 326 2.97 -19.07 -14.28
CA ASP A 326 2.43 -20.29 -14.90
C ASP A 326 1.09 -20.03 -15.63
N GLN A 327 0.21 -19.22 -15.03
CA GLN A 327 -1.02 -18.78 -15.71
C GLN A 327 -0.73 -17.89 -16.92
N ASP A 328 0.33 -17.06 -16.91
CA ASP A 328 0.75 -16.30 -18.08
C ASP A 328 1.18 -17.22 -19.22
N GLY A 329 1.86 -18.33 -18.90
CA GLY A 329 2.15 -19.41 -19.84
C GLY A 329 0.89 -20.04 -20.43
N THR A 330 -0.10 -20.31 -19.60
CA THR A 330 -1.41 -20.83 -20.04
C THR A 330 -2.11 -19.84 -20.96
N VAL A 331 -2.14 -18.55 -20.62
CA VAL A 331 -2.74 -17.48 -21.45
C VAL A 331 -2.01 -17.35 -22.78
N ALA A 332 -0.68 -17.38 -22.78
CA ALA A 332 0.14 -17.33 -23.99
C ALA A 332 -0.16 -18.53 -24.90
N LEU A 333 -0.29 -19.74 -24.35
CA LEU A 333 -0.66 -20.93 -25.11
C LEU A 333 -2.08 -20.81 -25.68
N LEU A 334 -3.07 -20.45 -24.86
CA LEU A 334 -4.46 -20.33 -25.29
C LEU A 334 -4.62 -19.33 -26.44
N ARG A 335 -3.98 -18.16 -26.36
CA ARG A 335 -4.04 -17.15 -27.44
C ARG A 335 -3.53 -17.63 -28.81
N ASN A 336 -2.83 -18.77 -28.86
CA ASN A 336 -2.38 -19.38 -30.11
C ASN A 336 -3.36 -20.37 -30.74
N LEU A 337 -4.45 -20.70 -30.04
CA LEU A 337 -5.48 -21.61 -30.54
C LEU A 337 -6.54 -20.85 -31.36
N PRO A 338 -7.28 -21.54 -32.25
CA PRO A 338 -8.46 -20.96 -32.88
C PRO A 338 -9.51 -20.61 -31.82
N SER A 339 -10.12 -19.43 -31.92
CA SER A 339 -11.28 -19.05 -31.12
C SER A 339 -12.55 -19.63 -31.74
N LEU A 340 -13.47 -20.08 -30.89
CA LEU A 340 -14.75 -20.64 -31.28
C LEU A 340 -15.85 -19.85 -30.59
N ARG A 341 -16.59 -19.07 -31.37
CA ARG A 341 -17.64 -18.17 -30.89
C ARG A 341 -19.01 -18.67 -31.31
N ALA A 342 -19.84 -19.04 -30.33
CA ALA A 342 -21.27 -19.22 -30.54
C ALA A 342 -21.98 -17.87 -30.37
N PHE A 343 -22.97 -17.59 -31.21
CA PHE A 343 -23.78 -16.38 -31.09
C PHE A 343 -25.24 -16.64 -31.44
N ILE A 344 -26.12 -15.88 -30.79
CA ILE A 344 -27.54 -15.78 -31.09
C ILE A 344 -27.93 -14.31 -31.06
N GLY A 345 -28.70 -13.83 -32.03
CA GLY A 345 -29.09 -12.43 -32.04
C GLY A 345 -30.29 -12.13 -32.92
N ALA A 346 -30.99 -11.04 -32.55
CA ALA A 346 -32.05 -10.44 -33.33
C ALA A 346 -31.46 -9.30 -34.16
N ASN A 347 -31.79 -9.24 -35.44
CA ASN A 347 -31.23 -8.30 -36.40
C ASN A 347 -32.35 -7.54 -37.09
N TYR A 348 -32.04 -6.31 -37.51
CA TYR A 348 -32.89 -5.43 -38.29
C TYR A 348 -32.06 -4.75 -39.38
N ASP A 349 -32.60 -4.64 -40.59
CA ASP A 349 -32.01 -3.90 -41.70
C ASP A 349 -33.12 -3.17 -42.48
N SER A 350 -32.93 -1.88 -42.73
CA SER A 350 -33.90 -1.02 -43.43
C SER A 350 -33.89 -1.14 -44.95
N ASN A 351 -33.01 -1.97 -45.52
CA ASN A 351 -32.95 -2.23 -46.95
C ASN A 351 -34.31 -2.69 -47.52
N SER A 352 -34.93 -1.86 -48.38
CA SER A 352 -36.26 -2.13 -48.95
C SER A 352 -36.31 -3.34 -49.89
N PHE A 353 -35.16 -3.83 -50.35
CA PHE A 353 -35.08 -5.05 -51.15
C PHE A 353 -35.25 -6.33 -50.30
N LEU A 354 -35.22 -6.23 -48.96
CA LEU A 354 -35.45 -7.36 -48.06
C LEU A 354 -36.96 -7.62 -47.89
N TYR A 355 -37.37 -8.87 -48.09
CA TYR A 355 -38.74 -9.29 -47.78
C TYR A 355 -39.01 -9.28 -46.26
N ASN A 356 -38.04 -9.73 -45.46
CA ASN A 356 -38.07 -9.64 -44.00
C ASN A 356 -36.98 -8.66 -43.55
N SER A 357 -37.38 -7.50 -43.05
CA SER A 357 -36.46 -6.49 -42.51
C SER A 357 -35.92 -6.85 -41.13
N ASN A 358 -36.44 -7.91 -40.50
CA ASN A 358 -35.99 -8.42 -39.21
C ASN A 358 -35.81 -9.94 -39.25
N TRP A 359 -34.80 -10.44 -38.54
CA TRP A 359 -34.57 -11.89 -38.44
C TRP A 359 -33.76 -12.25 -37.19
N THR A 360 -33.96 -13.46 -36.71
CA THR A 360 -33.12 -14.05 -35.66
C THR A 360 -32.09 -14.96 -36.30
N GLY A 361 -30.83 -14.80 -35.93
CA GLY A 361 -29.73 -15.64 -36.37
C GLY A 361 -29.14 -16.41 -35.19
N VAL A 362 -28.76 -17.67 -35.45
CA VAL A 362 -27.92 -18.47 -34.56
C VAL A 362 -26.77 -19.02 -35.39
N GLY A 363 -25.56 -19.01 -34.84
CA GLY A 363 -24.40 -19.48 -35.57
C GLY A 363 -23.20 -19.74 -34.69
N VAL A 364 -22.23 -20.44 -35.26
CA VAL A 364 -20.92 -20.67 -34.67
C VAL A 364 -19.87 -20.17 -35.65
N ARG A 365 -18.89 -19.40 -35.16
CA ARG A 365 -17.79 -18.85 -35.95
C ARG A 365 -16.47 -19.32 -35.33
N ALA A 366 -15.62 -19.93 -36.14
CA ALA A 366 -14.23 -20.17 -35.78
C ALA A 366 -13.34 -19.09 -36.40
N SER A 367 -12.42 -18.51 -35.62
CA SER A 367 -11.41 -17.57 -36.12
C SER A 367 -10.05 -17.88 -35.54
N TRP A 368 -9.00 -17.80 -36.35
CA TRP A 368 -7.64 -18.07 -35.88
C TRP A 368 -6.65 -17.03 -36.41
N ASN A 369 -5.89 -16.43 -35.50
CA ASN A 369 -4.77 -15.56 -35.87
C ASN A 369 -3.50 -16.40 -36.10
N LEU A 370 -3.25 -16.80 -37.35
CA LEU A 370 -2.09 -17.63 -37.72
C LEU A 370 -0.74 -16.98 -37.38
N LEU A 371 -0.67 -15.66 -37.30
CA LEU A 371 0.58 -14.96 -36.97
C LEU A 371 0.98 -15.11 -35.49
N SER A 372 0.06 -15.53 -34.61
CA SER A 372 0.36 -15.72 -33.20
C SER A 372 1.38 -16.85 -32.98
N VAL A 373 1.37 -17.87 -33.85
CA VAL A 373 2.29 -19.03 -33.78
C VAL A 373 3.75 -18.60 -33.81
N PHE A 374 4.08 -17.54 -34.57
CA PHE A 374 5.45 -17.00 -34.62
C PHE A 374 5.83 -16.21 -33.35
N ARG A 375 4.85 -15.72 -32.60
CA ARG A 375 5.06 -14.99 -31.34
C ARG A 375 5.25 -15.93 -30.16
N TYR A 376 4.60 -17.09 -30.18
CA TYR A 376 4.63 -18.06 -29.07
C TYR A 376 6.04 -18.43 -28.56
N PRO A 377 7.06 -18.70 -29.41
CA PRO A 377 8.40 -18.99 -28.92
C PRO A 377 9.08 -17.81 -28.20
N ALA A 378 8.72 -16.57 -28.55
CA ALA A 378 9.22 -15.40 -27.84
C ALA A 378 8.53 -15.26 -26.48
N ASP A 379 7.20 -15.38 -26.43
CA ASP A 379 6.43 -15.32 -25.18
C ASP A 379 6.87 -16.43 -24.21
N LYS A 380 7.02 -17.67 -24.70
CA LYS A 380 7.51 -18.81 -23.92
C LYS A 380 8.89 -18.56 -23.30
N ARG A 381 9.82 -17.98 -24.06
CA ARG A 381 11.16 -17.64 -23.55
C ARG A 381 11.11 -16.59 -22.44
N VAL A 382 10.23 -15.59 -22.55
CA VAL A 382 10.02 -14.57 -21.51
C VAL A 382 9.49 -15.22 -20.23
N ILE A 383 8.45 -16.06 -20.33
CA ILE A 383 7.86 -16.76 -19.18
C ILE A 383 8.88 -17.69 -18.52
N GLN A 384 9.67 -18.43 -19.30
CA GLN A 384 10.74 -19.29 -18.77
C GLN A 384 11.82 -18.49 -18.04
N ALA A 385 12.28 -17.38 -18.62
CA ALA A 385 13.24 -16.51 -17.97
C ALA A 385 12.69 -15.90 -16.66
N GLN A 386 11.39 -15.57 -16.63
CA GLN A 386 10.71 -15.10 -15.41
C GLN A 386 10.62 -16.22 -14.36
N THR A 387 10.32 -17.47 -14.75
CA THR A 387 10.30 -18.62 -13.84
C THR A 387 11.69 -18.85 -13.24
N GLU A 388 12.74 -18.85 -14.05
CA GLU A 388 14.12 -19.03 -13.60
C GLU A 388 14.53 -17.91 -12.62
N TRP A 389 14.23 -16.65 -12.97
CA TRP A 389 14.50 -15.51 -12.11
C TRP A 389 13.75 -15.58 -10.77
N LEU A 390 12.45 -15.90 -10.78
CA LEU A 390 11.66 -16.08 -9.57
C LEU A 390 12.18 -17.25 -8.72
N GLY A 391 12.63 -18.34 -9.36
CA GLY A 391 13.23 -19.48 -8.67
C GLY A 391 14.55 -19.14 -7.97
N GLU A 392 15.44 -18.36 -8.60
CA GLU A 392 16.66 -17.88 -7.93
C GLU A 392 16.33 -16.90 -6.79
N ARG A 393 15.31 -16.05 -6.99
CA ARG A 393 14.83 -15.15 -5.94
C ARG A 393 14.25 -15.92 -4.74
N GLU A 394 13.51 -16.99 -4.98
CA GLU A 394 12.98 -17.88 -3.95
C GLU A 394 14.11 -18.53 -3.14
N ARG A 395 15.15 -19.04 -3.80
CA ARG A 395 16.33 -19.64 -3.14
C ARG A 395 17.09 -18.61 -2.31
N ALA A 396 17.29 -17.41 -2.83
CA ALA A 396 17.92 -16.31 -2.09
C ALA A 396 17.11 -15.92 -0.85
N LEU A 397 15.77 -15.82 -0.99
CA LEU A 397 14.88 -15.53 0.12
C LEU A 397 14.83 -16.68 1.14
N THR A 398 14.90 -17.93 0.70
CA THR A 398 14.99 -19.10 1.57
C THR A 398 16.20 -18.98 2.49
N MET A 399 17.38 -18.70 1.93
CA MET A 399 18.61 -18.49 2.70
C MET A 399 18.49 -17.28 3.65
N ALA A 400 17.89 -16.18 3.19
CA ALA A 400 17.66 -14.99 4.00
C ALA A 400 16.71 -15.27 5.17
N VAL A 401 15.61 -16.01 4.95
CA VAL A 401 14.64 -16.40 5.99
C VAL A 401 15.29 -17.30 7.03
N MET A 402 16.05 -18.32 6.60
CA MET A 402 16.83 -19.17 7.50
C MET A 402 17.78 -18.34 8.37
N THR A 403 18.50 -17.40 7.75
CA THR A 403 19.41 -16.50 8.46
C THR A 403 18.65 -15.60 9.44
N GLN A 404 17.49 -15.06 9.05
CA GLN A 404 16.68 -14.21 9.90
C GLN A 404 16.15 -14.94 11.13
N VAL A 405 15.79 -16.24 11.02
CA VAL A 405 15.42 -17.07 12.19
C VAL A 405 16.59 -17.24 13.15
N HIS A 406 17.80 -17.46 12.65
CA HIS A 406 18.98 -17.54 13.51
C HIS A 406 19.29 -16.20 14.18
N VAL A 407 19.25 -15.11 13.42
CA VAL A 407 19.54 -13.76 13.90
C VAL A 407 18.50 -13.30 14.93
N SER A 408 17.21 -13.55 14.70
CA SER A 408 16.14 -13.16 15.64
C SER A 408 16.30 -13.83 17.00
N ARG A 409 16.67 -15.12 17.03
CA ARG A 409 16.96 -15.86 18.28
C ARG A 409 18.19 -15.30 19.00
N ALA A 410 19.25 -14.97 18.26
CA ALA A 410 20.44 -14.36 18.85
C ALA A 410 20.13 -12.96 19.41
N GLN A 411 19.38 -12.13 18.66
CA GLN A 411 18.91 -10.82 19.10
C GLN A 411 18.07 -10.93 20.36
N PHE A 412 17.17 -11.90 20.46
CA PHE A 412 16.41 -12.17 21.69
C PHE A 412 17.32 -12.51 22.87
N ALA A 413 18.33 -13.38 22.69
CA ALA A 413 19.28 -13.70 23.73
C ALA A 413 20.07 -12.45 24.20
N PHE A 414 20.51 -11.60 23.27
CA PHE A 414 21.19 -10.34 23.59
C PHE A 414 20.28 -9.31 24.25
N ALA A 415 19.03 -9.16 23.79
CA ALA A 415 18.05 -8.25 24.39
C ALA A 415 17.71 -8.68 25.82
N ARG A 416 17.60 -9.99 26.07
CA ARG A 416 17.43 -10.55 27.42
C ARG A 416 18.57 -10.17 28.33
N GLN A 417 19.81 -10.38 27.88
CA GLN A 417 20.99 -10.04 28.67
C GLN A 417 21.10 -8.53 28.92
N SER A 418 20.76 -7.72 27.91
CA SER A 418 20.76 -6.27 28.00
C SER A 418 19.73 -5.77 29.02
N LEU A 419 18.53 -6.36 29.04
CA LEU A 419 17.51 -6.08 30.03
C LEU A 419 17.97 -6.39 31.45
N VAL A 420 18.59 -7.57 31.67
CA VAL A 420 19.13 -7.94 32.98
C VAL A 420 20.22 -6.97 33.43
N THR A 421 21.12 -6.59 32.53
CA THR A 421 22.18 -5.60 32.80
C THR A 421 21.58 -4.23 33.12
N ALA A 422 20.62 -3.75 32.34
CA ALA A 422 19.96 -2.45 32.55
C ALA A 422 19.19 -2.41 33.88
N SER A 423 18.53 -3.52 34.25
CA SER A 423 17.84 -3.67 35.53
C SER A 423 18.84 -3.55 36.71
N ARG A 424 19.94 -4.31 36.67
CA ARG A 424 21.00 -4.25 37.68
C ARG A 424 21.64 -2.87 37.77
N TYR A 425 21.94 -2.26 36.62
CA TYR A 425 22.52 -0.92 36.57
C TYR A 425 21.59 0.11 37.22
N THR A 426 20.29 0.06 36.92
CA THR A 426 19.30 0.96 37.50
C THR A 426 19.19 0.79 39.01
N GLN A 427 19.23 -0.45 39.51
CA GLN A 427 19.21 -0.74 40.96
C GLN A 427 20.45 -0.19 41.66
N VAL A 428 21.64 -0.40 41.08
CA VAL A 428 22.91 0.13 41.63
C VAL A 428 22.90 1.67 41.60
N GLN A 429 22.48 2.27 40.50
CA GLN A 429 22.40 3.73 40.37
C GLN A 429 21.40 4.34 41.36
N ALA A 430 20.26 3.69 41.61
CA ALA A 430 19.33 4.12 42.64
C ALA A 430 19.99 4.13 44.03
N GLY A 431 20.73 3.07 44.37
CA GLY A 431 21.51 3.02 45.62
C GLY A 431 22.60 4.10 45.72
N ILE A 432 23.29 4.41 44.61
CA ILE A 432 24.26 5.52 44.55
C ILE A 432 23.55 6.86 44.82
N ASN A 433 22.41 7.10 44.18
CA ASN A 433 21.64 8.33 44.35
C ASN A 433 21.20 8.52 45.80
N ASP A 434 20.75 7.45 46.47
CA ASP A 434 20.35 7.49 47.87
C ASP A 434 21.52 7.83 48.80
N GLN A 435 22.69 7.24 48.56
CA GLN A 435 23.90 7.51 49.35
C GLN A 435 24.42 8.93 49.13
N ILE A 436 24.49 9.40 47.88
CA ILE A 436 24.94 10.75 47.53
C ILE A 436 23.98 11.81 48.08
N ARG A 437 22.66 11.58 48.01
CA ARG A 437 21.66 12.46 48.65
C ARG A 437 21.83 12.52 50.16
N SER A 438 22.13 11.39 50.81
CA SER A 438 22.34 11.33 52.26
C SER A 438 23.62 12.05 52.68
N ALA A 439 24.72 11.84 51.95
CA ALA A 439 26.00 12.51 52.20
C ALA A 439 25.94 14.02 51.92
N PHE A 440 25.16 14.45 50.92
CA PHE A 440 24.88 15.86 50.67
C PHE A 440 24.14 16.52 51.85
N LYS A 441 23.12 15.85 52.40
CA LYS A 441 22.42 16.33 53.61
C LYS A 441 23.36 16.44 54.81
N ALA A 442 24.35 15.55 54.92
CA ALA A 442 25.39 15.59 55.94
C ALA A 442 26.54 16.58 55.63
N ARG A 443 26.44 17.37 54.55
CA ARG A 443 27.48 18.31 54.06
C ARG A 443 28.83 17.64 53.73
N GLN A 444 28.81 16.36 53.38
CA GLN A 444 30.01 15.58 53.01
C GLN A 444 30.19 15.45 51.49
N GLU A 445 29.20 15.81 50.68
CA GLU A 445 29.26 15.76 49.22
C GLU A 445 28.86 17.10 48.59
N SER A 446 29.28 17.31 47.34
CA SER A 446 28.96 18.53 46.60
C SER A 446 27.61 18.45 45.89
N ARG A 447 26.93 19.60 45.75
CA ARG A 447 25.68 19.72 44.97
C ARG A 447 25.87 19.26 43.52
N GLN A 448 27.04 19.54 42.95
CA GLN A 448 27.45 19.06 41.64
C GLN A 448 27.27 17.55 41.47
N ARG A 449 27.74 16.78 42.46
CA ARG A 449 27.72 15.33 42.39
C ARG A 449 26.31 14.79 42.52
N VAL A 450 25.48 15.39 43.37
CA VAL A 450 24.05 15.06 43.47
C VAL A 450 23.38 15.24 42.12
N ILE A 451 23.52 16.42 41.50
CA ILE A 451 22.93 16.75 40.20
C ILE A 451 23.36 15.74 39.12
N ARG A 452 24.65 15.42 39.06
CA ARG A 452 25.18 14.43 38.10
C ARG A 452 24.57 13.05 38.30
N GLU A 453 24.56 12.54 39.53
CA GLU A 453 24.08 11.19 39.78
C GLU A 453 22.56 11.08 39.63
N GLU A 454 21.81 12.16 39.92
CA GLU A 454 20.40 12.24 39.58
C GLU A 454 20.14 12.17 38.08
N MET A 455 20.91 12.91 37.27
CA MET A 455 20.84 12.80 35.81
C MET A 455 21.14 11.37 35.33
N ASN A 456 22.21 10.75 35.87
CA ASN A 456 22.55 9.36 35.56
C ASN A 456 21.42 8.39 35.94
N GLY A 457 20.73 8.64 37.06
CA GLY A 457 19.56 7.88 37.50
C GLY A 457 18.39 7.98 36.53
N LEU A 458 18.05 9.19 36.07
CA LEU A 458 17.00 9.39 35.07
C LEU A 458 17.33 8.68 33.76
N LEU A 459 18.59 8.76 33.32
CA LEU A 459 19.05 8.06 32.13
C LEU A 459 19.00 6.52 32.30
N ALA A 460 19.35 6.01 33.48
CA ALA A 460 19.26 4.60 33.81
C ALA A 460 17.81 4.09 33.73
N GLU A 461 16.86 4.84 34.28
CA GLU A 461 15.42 4.53 34.19
C GLU A 461 14.94 4.43 32.73
N VAL A 462 15.31 5.39 31.86
CA VAL A 462 14.95 5.35 30.44
C VAL A 462 15.57 4.16 29.73
N ARG A 463 16.86 3.91 29.96
CA ARG A 463 17.57 2.77 29.37
C ARG A 463 16.96 1.42 29.78
N TYR A 464 16.48 1.32 31.02
CA TYR A 464 15.79 0.12 31.47
C TYR A 464 14.44 -0.08 30.79
N ASP A 465 13.65 0.99 30.63
CA ASP A 465 12.38 0.93 29.89
C ASP A 465 12.59 0.57 28.42
N LEU A 466 13.61 1.16 27.78
CA LEU A 466 14.00 0.82 26.41
C LEU A 466 14.43 -0.64 26.28
N ALA A 467 15.32 -1.11 27.16
CA ALA A 467 15.77 -2.50 27.14
C ALA A 467 14.60 -3.49 27.37
N TYR A 468 13.58 -3.08 28.13
CA TYR A 468 12.36 -3.88 28.33
C TYR A 468 11.52 -3.94 27.05
N ALA A 469 11.32 -2.81 26.38
CA ALA A 469 10.66 -2.75 25.08
C ALA A 469 11.39 -3.59 24.02
N ASP A 470 12.72 -3.45 23.94
CA ASP A 470 13.57 -4.17 23.00
C ASP A 470 13.51 -5.68 23.23
N MET A 471 13.50 -6.13 24.48
CA MET A 471 13.32 -7.55 24.82
C MET A 471 11.94 -8.07 24.40
N GLN A 472 10.87 -7.32 24.63
CA GLN A 472 9.53 -7.70 24.17
C GLN A 472 9.44 -7.75 22.64
N ASN A 473 10.07 -6.80 21.93
CA ASN A 473 10.14 -6.80 20.48
C ASN A 473 10.96 -7.99 19.96
N ALA A 474 12.12 -8.25 20.54
CA ALA A 474 12.94 -9.38 20.14
C ALA A 474 12.21 -10.73 20.36
N PHE A 475 11.42 -10.85 21.43
CA PHE A 475 10.54 -12.01 21.63
C PHE A 475 9.50 -12.14 20.51
N ALA A 476 8.77 -11.06 20.20
CA ALA A 476 7.79 -11.04 19.12
C ALA A 476 8.43 -11.33 17.75
N ASN A 477 9.64 -10.81 17.53
CA ASN A 477 10.38 -10.95 16.28
C ASN A 477 10.84 -12.39 16.04
N VAL A 478 11.02 -13.21 17.08
CA VAL A 478 11.24 -14.65 16.90
C VAL A 478 9.99 -15.31 16.28
N TYR A 479 8.79 -15.03 16.78
CA TYR A 479 7.55 -15.57 16.20
C TYR A 479 7.27 -15.04 14.79
N SER A 480 7.42 -13.73 14.59
CA SER A 480 7.34 -13.11 13.26
C SER A 480 8.38 -13.72 12.30
N SER A 481 9.57 -14.06 12.82
CA SER A 481 10.60 -14.70 12.01
C SER A 481 10.26 -16.11 11.53
N VAL A 482 9.26 -16.73 12.15
CA VAL A 482 8.71 -18.05 11.80
C VAL A 482 7.42 -17.93 10.98
N GLY A 483 6.96 -16.70 10.70
CA GLY A 483 5.71 -16.46 9.97
C GLY A 483 4.44 -16.61 10.82
N LEU A 484 4.57 -16.56 12.16
CA LEU A 484 3.43 -16.59 13.08
C LEU A 484 3.03 -15.14 13.44
N ASP A 485 1.90 -14.69 12.87
CA ASP A 485 1.43 -13.30 12.97
C ASP A 485 1.17 -12.87 14.40
N SER A 486 1.60 -11.67 14.81
CA SER A 486 1.42 -11.17 16.19
C SER A 486 0.02 -10.65 16.52
N PHE A 487 -0.90 -10.81 15.58
CA PHE A 487 -2.29 -10.36 15.64
C PHE A 487 -3.11 -11.17 14.62
N THR A 488 -4.42 -11.24 14.80
CA THR A 488 -5.32 -11.88 13.81
C THR A 488 -5.52 -10.94 12.61
N PRO A 489 -5.35 -11.41 11.34
CA PRO A 489 -5.44 -10.56 10.15
C PRO A 489 -6.76 -9.82 9.96
N GLU A 490 -7.84 -10.32 10.57
CA GLU A 490 -9.19 -9.76 10.49
C GLU A 490 -9.41 -8.70 11.57
N VAL A 491 -8.80 -7.53 11.38
CA VAL A 491 -9.28 -6.31 12.04
C VAL A 491 -10.52 -5.87 11.28
N SER A 492 -11.72 -6.20 11.78
CA SER A 492 -12.97 -5.73 11.17
C SER A 492 -13.16 -4.26 11.53
N SER A 493 -13.67 -3.47 10.59
CA SER A 493 -14.08 -2.08 10.86
C SER A 493 -15.16 -1.98 11.95
N ARG A 494 -15.84 -3.09 12.25
CA ARG A 494 -16.89 -3.20 13.27
C ARG A 494 -16.37 -3.47 14.67
N ASP A 495 -15.14 -3.96 14.84
CA ASP A 495 -14.62 -4.32 16.16
C ASP A 495 -14.29 -3.05 16.94
N SER A 496 -14.71 -2.96 18.21
CA SER A 496 -14.33 -1.82 19.06
C SER A 496 -12.82 -1.84 19.35
N VAL A 497 -12.23 -0.68 19.63
CA VAL A 497 -10.81 -0.62 20.06
C VAL A 497 -10.57 -1.53 21.26
N LYS A 498 -11.54 -1.62 22.19
CA LYS A 498 -11.46 -2.45 23.39
C LYS A 498 -11.40 -3.94 23.07
N ASP A 499 -12.21 -4.42 22.12
CA ASP A 499 -12.24 -5.84 21.74
C ASP A 499 -10.95 -6.24 21.04
N LEU A 500 -10.44 -5.38 20.15
CA LEU A 500 -9.15 -5.57 19.49
C LEU A 500 -8.00 -5.61 20.52
N ALA A 501 -7.98 -4.67 21.47
CA ALA A 501 -6.99 -4.65 22.55
C ALA A 501 -7.03 -5.95 23.38
N GLY A 502 -8.22 -6.43 23.73
CA GLY A 502 -8.40 -7.69 24.46
C GLY A 502 -8.00 -8.92 23.65
N GLY A 503 -8.17 -8.92 22.33
CA GLY A 503 -7.65 -9.95 21.42
C GLY A 503 -6.13 -10.00 21.39
N LEU A 504 -5.49 -8.84 21.21
CA LEU A 504 -4.02 -8.69 21.20
C LEU A 504 -3.41 -9.13 22.54
N GLN A 505 -4.02 -8.76 23.66
CA GLN A 505 -3.55 -9.14 24.98
C GLN A 505 -3.60 -10.66 25.20
N ARG A 506 -4.72 -11.31 24.84
CA ARG A 506 -4.86 -12.76 24.97
C ARG A 506 -3.86 -13.52 24.10
N LEU A 507 -3.65 -13.06 22.86
CA LEU A 507 -2.66 -13.66 21.96
C LEU A 507 -1.23 -13.50 22.48
N TRP A 508 -0.92 -12.36 23.09
CA TRP A 508 0.38 -12.15 23.72
C TRP A 508 0.58 -13.07 24.93
N GLN A 509 -0.42 -13.19 25.81
CA GLN A 509 -0.38 -14.06 26.99
C GLN A 509 -0.24 -15.54 26.61
N SER A 510 -1.00 -16.01 25.61
CA SER A 510 -0.93 -17.42 25.18
C SER A 510 0.47 -17.81 24.65
N ARG A 511 1.23 -16.84 24.11
CA ARG A 511 2.62 -17.04 23.70
C ARG A 511 3.61 -17.04 24.87
N GLN A 512 3.29 -16.33 25.95
CA GLN A 512 4.11 -16.30 27.17
C GLN A 512 3.88 -17.53 28.05
N ASP A 513 2.65 -18.04 28.10
CA ASP A 513 2.21 -19.15 28.97
C ASP A 513 2.72 -20.53 28.51
N ALA A 514 3.77 -20.59 27.70
CA ALA A 514 4.42 -21.82 27.25
C ALA A 514 5.23 -22.52 28.36
N SER A 515 4.73 -22.54 29.60
CA SER A 515 5.16 -23.46 30.64
C SER A 515 4.74 -24.89 30.27
N GLY A 516 5.46 -25.51 29.32
CA GLY A 516 5.60 -26.95 29.13
C GLY A 516 4.38 -27.84 28.82
N ALA A 517 3.12 -27.39 28.95
CA ALA A 517 1.96 -28.29 28.90
C ALA A 517 1.33 -28.48 27.50
N THR A 518 1.64 -27.62 26.54
CA THR A 518 1.09 -27.69 25.18
C THR A 518 2.17 -27.49 24.13
N GLY A 519 3.22 -28.31 24.21
CA GLY A 519 4.28 -28.37 23.21
C GLY A 519 3.71 -28.70 21.83
N VAL A 520 4.10 -27.92 20.83
CA VAL A 520 3.80 -28.09 19.40
C VAL A 520 2.36 -27.76 18.97
N ALA A 521 1.33 -28.30 19.62
CA ALA A 521 -0.06 -28.07 19.21
C ALA A 521 -0.55 -26.62 19.46
N ALA A 522 -0.15 -25.97 20.57
CA ALA A 522 -0.54 -24.58 20.84
C ALA A 522 0.20 -23.56 19.95
N CYS A 523 1.39 -23.91 19.47
CA CYS A 523 2.15 -23.05 18.55
C CYS A 523 1.68 -23.17 17.10
N ALA A 524 1.03 -24.28 16.72
CA ALA A 524 0.37 -24.45 15.43
C ALA A 524 -1.12 -24.02 15.45
N ALA A 525 -1.83 -24.15 16.58
CA ALA A 525 -3.26 -23.78 16.69
C ALA A 525 -3.54 -22.27 16.69
N SER A 526 -2.50 -21.43 16.55
CA SER A 526 -2.62 -19.97 16.44
C SER A 526 -2.24 -19.42 15.05
N SER A 527 -2.05 -20.30 14.05
CA SER A 527 -1.81 -19.94 12.64
C SER A 527 -3.10 -19.63 11.87
#